data_AF-E3MQM0-F1
#
_entry.id   AF-E3MQM0-F1
#
_cell.length_a   1.000
_cell.length_b   1.000
_cell.length_c   1.000
_cell.angle_alpha   90.00
_cell.angle_beta   90.00
_cell.angle_gamma   90.00
#
_symmetry.space_group_name_H-M   'P 1'
#
loop_
_entity.id
_entity.type
_entity.pdbx_description
1 polymer ?
#
loop_
_entity_poly.entity_id
_entity_poly.type
_entity_poly.pdbx_seq_one_letter_code
_entity_poly.pdbx_strand_id
1 'polypeptide(L)' 'MTCIFVLIFHWYFLHIVYSALGALLCMFYLAIDIQLIMGGRRVEISPEEYIFAATHVFVDILTMFFHILGVVGRN' A
#
# COMPACT_ATOMS: atom_id res chain seq x y z
N MET A 1 -18.62 -33.04 7.78
CA MET A 1 -18.88 -31.63 8.17
C MET A 1 -17.63 -30.93 8.67
N THR A 2 -16.77 -31.58 9.48
CA THR A 2 -15.48 -31.04 9.95
C THR A 2 -14.51 -30.60 8.85
N CYS A 3 -14.38 -31.35 7.75
CA CYS A 3 -13.48 -30.98 6.66
C CYS A 3 -13.83 -29.64 5.98
N ILE A 4 -15.13 -29.31 5.90
CA ILE A 4 -15.60 -28.06 5.27
C ILE A 4 -15.23 -26.86 6.14
N PHE A 5 -15.36 -26.98 7.48
CA PHE A 5 -14.97 -25.92 8.41
C PHE A 5 -13.45 -25.63 8.36
N VAL A 6 -12.61 -26.66 8.26
CA VAL A 6 -11.15 -26.47 8.14
C VAL A 6 -10.78 -25.73 6.85
N LEU A 7 -11.41 -26.07 5.72
CA LEU A 7 -11.17 -25.41 4.43
C LEU A 7 -11.58 -23.94 4.45
N ILE A 8 -12.75 -23.61 5.04
CA ILE A 8 -13.24 -22.23 5.14
C ILE A 8 -12.33 -21.39 6.05
N PHE A 9 -11.92 -21.95 7.19
CA PHE A 9 -11.07 -21.23 8.14
C PHE A 9 -9.68 -20.96 7.56
N HIS A 10 -9.12 -21.93 6.81
CA HIS A 10 -7.85 -21.77 6.13
C HIS A 10 -7.91 -20.71 5.03
N TRP A 11 -8.99 -20.68 4.24
CA TRP A 11 -9.14 -19.71 3.16
C TRP A 11 -9.32 -18.28 3.67
N TYR A 12 -10.06 -18.11 4.77
CA TYR A 12 -10.22 -16.82 5.45
C TYR A 12 -8.89 -16.32 6.04
N PHE A 13 -8.14 -17.19 6.72
CA PHE A 13 -6.82 -16.85 7.26
C PHE A 13 -5.83 -16.47 6.17
N LEU A 14 -5.78 -17.23 5.07
CA LEU A 14 -4.93 -16.92 3.91
C LEU A 14 -5.25 -15.57 3.29
N HIS A 15 -6.54 -15.23 3.16
CA HIS A 15 -6.96 -13.94 2.61
C HIS A 15 -6.51 -12.77 3.51
N ILE A 16 -6.64 -12.90 4.83
CA ILE A 16 -6.19 -11.87 5.77
C ILE A 16 -4.67 -11.69 5.70
N VAL A 17 -3.91 -12.78 5.73
CA VAL A 17 -2.44 -12.73 5.67
C VAL A 17 -1.98 -12.13 4.35
N TYR A 18 -2.60 -12.51 3.23
CA TYR A 18 -2.27 -11.97 1.92
C TYR A 18 -2.53 -10.46 1.84
N SER A 19 -3.69 -9.99 2.31
CA SER A 19 -4.02 -8.56 2.30
C SER A 19 -3.15 -7.75 3.26
N ALA A 20 -2.81 -8.28 4.44
CA ALA A 20 -1.92 -7.63 5.40
C ALA A 20 -0.49 -7.50 4.88
N LEU A 21 0.04 -8.54 4.24
CA LEU A 21 1.36 -8.49 3.58
C LEU A 21 1.38 -7.49 2.42
N GLY A 22 0.32 -7.46 1.60
CA GLY A 22 0.18 -6.48 0.51
C GLY A 22 0.17 -5.04 1.02
N ALA A 23 -0.57 -4.77 2.11
CA ALA A 23 -0.59 -3.46 2.74
C ALA A 23 0.79 -3.05 3.30
N LEU A 24 1.49 -3.97 3.95
CA LEU A 24 2.82 -3.72 4.52
C LEU A 24 3.86 -3.41 3.41
N LEU A 25 3.85 -4.18 2.32
CA LEU A 25 4.71 -3.96 1.17
C LEU A 25 4.44 -2.60 0.50
N CYS A 26 3.16 -2.24 0.29
CA CYS A 26 2.79 -0.91 -0.22
C CYS A 26 3.33 0.22 0.67
N MET A 27 3.21 0.06 1.99
CA MET A 27 3.67 1.06 2.95
C MET A 27 5.19 1.25 2.90
N PHE A 28 5.94 0.16 2.72
CA PHE A 28 7.39 0.20 2.57
C PHE A 28 7.83 0.82 1.24
N TYR A 29 7.12 0.51 0.15
CA TYR A 29 7.36 1.09 -1.17
C TYR A 29 7.16 2.61 -1.17
N LEU A 30 6.05 3.07 -0.59
CA LEU A 30 5.75 4.50 -0.42
C LEU A 30 6.84 5.22 0.40
N ALA A 31 7.34 4.59 1.46
CA ALA A 31 8.41 5.16 2.28
C ALA A 31 9.71 5.34 1.48
N ILE A 32 10.03 4.38 0.60
CA ILE A 32 11.19 4.47 -0.29
C ILE A 32 11.00 5.58 -1.33
N ASP A 33 9.83 5.69 -1.95
CA ASP A 33 9.54 6.73 -2.96
C ASP A 33 9.61 8.13 -2.35
N ILE A 34 9.04 8.32 -1.15
CA ILE A 34 9.15 9.57 -0.39
C ILE A 34 10.62 9.89 -0.09
N GLN A 35 11.40 8.89 0.34
CA GLN A 35 12.81 9.08 0.65
C GLN A 35 13.64 9.41 -0.61
N LEU A 36 13.29 8.87 -1.77
CA LEU A 36 13.93 9.22 -3.06
C LEU A 36 13.60 10.65 -3.48
N ILE A 37 12.37 11.11 -3.24
CA ILE A 37 11.93 12.47 -3.55
C ILE A 37 12.59 13.50 -2.60
N MET A 38 12.72 13.17 -1.31
CA MET A 38 13.21 14.09 -0.26
C MET A 38 14.71 13.96 0.06
N GLY A 39 15.31 12.79 -0.10
CA GLY A 39 16.52 12.35 0.63
C GLY A 39 17.88 12.88 0.17
N GLY A 40 17.95 13.95 -0.63
CA GLY A 40 19.27 14.49 -0.99
C GLY A 40 19.34 15.56 -2.07
N ARG A 41 18.23 16.17 -2.48
CA ARG A 41 18.28 17.21 -3.52
C ARG A 41 18.83 18.51 -2.94
N ARG A 42 20.12 18.79 -3.22
CA ARG A 42 20.79 20.08 -2.94
C ARG A 42 20.52 21.15 -4.01
N VAL A 43 19.78 20.78 -5.06
CA VAL A 43 19.44 21.63 -6.21
C VAL A 43 17.92 21.81 -6.20
N GLU A 44 17.45 23.04 -6.42
CA GLU A 44 16.02 23.36 -6.50
C GLU A 44 15.35 22.47 -7.54
N ILE A 45 14.30 21.76 -7.10
CA ILE A 45 13.47 20.93 -7.97
C ILE A 45 12.70 21.87 -8.91
N SER A 46 12.75 21.62 -10.23
CA SER A 46 11.94 22.40 -11.17
C SER A 46 10.46 22.33 -10.76
N PRO A 47 9.68 23.41 -10.89
CA PRO A 47 8.24 23.39 -10.58
C PRO A 47 7.50 22.23 -11.27
N GLU A 48 7.89 21.85 -12.49
CA GLU A 48 7.27 20.72 -13.19
C GLU A 48 7.56 19.37 -12.52
N GLU A 49 8.80 19.16 -12.07
CA GLU A 49 9.20 17.94 -11.36
C GLU A 49 8.51 17.83 -10.00
N TYR A 50 8.28 18.96 -9.33
CA TYR A 50 7.54 19.00 -8.07
C TYR A 50 6.08 18.56 -8.27
N ILE A 51 5.40 19.10 -9.29
CA ILE A 51 4.02 18.73 -9.63
C ILE A 51 3.94 17.24 -9.99
N PHE A 52 4.91 16.73 -10.76
CA PHE A 52 4.96 15.32 -11.14
C PHE A 52 5.15 14.40 -9.92
N ALA A 53 6.12 14.72 -9.05
CA ALA A 53 6.37 13.96 -7.82
C ALA A 53 5.16 13.97 -6.88
N ALA A 54 4.52 15.13 -6.69
CA ALA A 54 3.32 15.25 -5.88
C ALA A 54 2.16 14.42 -6.45
N THR A 55 2.00 14.38 -7.76
CA THR A 55 0.96 13.59 -8.44
C THR A 55 1.21 12.09 -8.27
N HIS A 56 2.46 11.63 -8.40
CA HIS A 56 2.81 10.22 -8.20
C HIS A 56 2.50 9.75 -6.77
N VAL A 57 2.98 10.52 -5.77
CA VAL A 57 2.72 10.23 -4.35
C VAL A 57 1.23 10.24 -4.04
N PHE A 58 0.46 11.13 -4.66
CA PHE A 58 -1.00 11.17 -4.49
C PHE A 58 -1.68 9.89 -4.98
N VAL A 59 -1.30 9.36 -6.14
CA VAL A 59 -1.85 8.11 -6.68
C VAL A 59 -1.47 6.91 -5.81
N ASP A 60 -0.24 6.88 -5.28
CA ASP A 60 0.20 5.81 -4.38
C ASP A 60 -0.57 5.81 -3.05
N ILE A 61 -0.83 7.00 -2.48
CA ILE A 61 -1.66 7.15 -1.27
C ILE A 61 -3.10 6.68 -1.51
N LEU A 62 -3.71 7.03 -2.65
CA LEU A 62 -5.06 6.56 -2.99
C LEU A 62 -5.11 5.03 -3.11
N THR A 63 -4.10 4.43 -3.74
CA THR A 63 -3.99 2.98 -3.90
C THR A 63 -3.83 2.28 -2.54
N MET A 64 -3.04 2.85 -1.64
CA MET A 64 -2.88 2.36 -0.26
C MET A 64 -4.20 2.47 0.52
N PHE A 65 -4.93 3.58 0.38
CA PHE A 65 -6.24 3.77 1.02
C PHE A 65 -7.23 2.67 0.62
N PHE A 66 -7.33 2.32 -0.67
CA PHE A 66 -8.20 1.24 -1.13
C PHE A 66 -7.79 -0.14 -0.61
N HIS A 67 -6.48 -0.43 -0.50
CA HIS A 67 -6.01 -1.67 0.11
C HIS A 67 -6.39 -1.77 1.59
N ILE A 68 -6.22 -0.68 2.35
CA ILE A 68 -6.62 -0.63 3.76
C ILE A 68 -8.14 -0.78 3.91
N LEU A 69 -8.91 -0.12 3.04
CA LEU A 69 -10.38 -0.23 3.03
C LEU A 69 -10.86 -1.64 2.67
N GLY A 70 -10.15 -2.37 1.80
CA GLY A 70 -10.42 -3.79 1.53
C GLY A 70 -10.15 -4.72 2.73
N VAL A 71 -9.24 -4.34 3.62
CA VAL A 71 -8.93 -5.07 4.87
C VAL A 71 -9.90 -4.72 5.99
N VAL A 72 -10.20 -3.44 6.18
CA VAL A 72 -10.99 -2.93 7.33
C VAL A 72 -12.49 -2.83 7.03
N GLY A 73 -12.86 -2.53 5.79
CA GLY A 73 -14.25 -2.32 5.36
C GLY A 73 -15.03 -3.60 5.05
N ARG A 74 -14.40 -4.77 5.21
CA ARG A 74 -15.05 -6.07 5.05
C ARG A 74 -15.72 -6.47 6.37
N ASN A 75 -16.80 -5.78 6.70
CA ASN A 75 -17.67 -6.06 7.83
C ASN A 75 -19.11 -6.29 7.35
#